data_AF-A0AA86JEC5-F1
#
_entry.id   AF-A0AA86JEC5-F1
#
_cell.length_a   1.000
_cell.length_b   1.000
_cell.length_c   1.000
_cell.angle_alpha   90.00
_cell.angle_beta   90.00
_cell.angle_gamma   90.00
#
_symmetry.space_group_name_H-M   'P 1'
#
loop_
_entity.id
_entity.type
_entity.pdbx_description
1 polymer ?
#
loop_
_entity_poly.entity_id
_entity_poly.type
_entity_poly.pdbx_seq_one_letter_code
_entity_poly.pdbx_strand_id
1 'polypeptide(L)' 'MEIKIILEINTIKELGDILQEIRKVREEHPIIGALSLEIIVKY' A
#
# COMPACT_ATOMS: atom_id res chain seq x y z
N MET A 1 -15.42 -6.35 -3.87
CA MET A 1 -14.85 -6.23 -2.51
C MET A 1 -13.79 -5.16 -2.58
N GLU A 2 -13.90 -4.10 -1.79
CA GLU A 2 -12.82 -3.15 -1.61
C GLU A 2 -12.00 -3.58 -0.39
N ILE A 3 -10.71 -3.78 -0.58
CA ILE A 3 -9.79 -4.06 0.53
C ILE A 3 -9.23 -2.71 0.96
N LYS A 4 -9.56 -2.30 2.19
CA LYS A 4 -8.99 -1.11 2.81
C LYS A 4 -7.81 -1.53 3.68
N ILE A 5 -6.62 -1.04 3.36
CA ILE A 5 -5.40 -1.26 4.15
C ILE A 5 -5.07 0.05 4.87
N ILE A 6 -4.96 -0.01 6.20
CA ILE A 6 -4.49 1.11 7.01
C ILE A 6 -3.05 0.81 7.43
N LEU A 7 -2.14 1.73 7.14
CA LEU A 7 -0.72 1.60 7.43
C LEU A 7 -0.26 2.76 8.28
N GLU A 8 0.44 2.45 9.36
CA GLU A 8 1.13 3.42 10.19
C GLU A 8 2.63 3.31 9.90
N ILE A 9 3.23 4.43 9.50
CA ILE A 9 4.65 4.49 9.15
C ILE A 9 5.32 5.61 9.94
N ASN A 10 6.58 5.39 10.29
CA ASN A 10 7.40 6.32 11.05
C ASN A 10 8.34 7.12 10.13
N THR A 11 8.50 6.69 8.88
CA THR A 11 9.34 7.38 7.90
C THR A 11 8.74 7.36 6.50
N ILE A 12 9.07 8.35 5.69
CA ILE A 12 8.70 8.41 4.26
C ILE A 12 9.34 7.26 3.46
N LYS A 13 10.47 6.72 3.93
CA LYS A 13 11.13 5.58 3.28
C LYS A 13 10.24 4.34 3.32
N GLU A 14 9.63 4.04 4.47
CA GLU A 14 8.70 2.92 4.63
C GLU A 14 7.51 3.02 3.68
N LEU A 15 7.00 4.23 3.41
CA LEU A 15 5.98 4.43 2.39
C LEU A 15 6.44 3.99 1.00
N GLY A 16 7.65 4.41 0.61
CA GLY A 16 8.22 4.09 -0.69
C GLY A 16 8.36 2.58 -0.90
N ASP A 17 8.84 1.87 0.12
CA ASP A 17 9.00 0.41 0.10
C ASP A 17 7.62 -0.29 -0.05
N ILE A 18 6.60 0.15 0.69
CA ILE A 18 5.25 -0.43 0.62
C ILE A 18 4.60 -0.21 -0.75
N LEU A 19 4.69 1.01 -1.30
CA LEU A 19 4.13 1.32 -2.61
C LEU A 19 4.79 0.50 -3.73
N GLN A 20 6.09 0.21 -3.63
CA GLN A 20 6.78 -0.67 -4.58
C GLN A 20 6.26 -2.10 -4.51
N GLU A 21 6.07 -2.66 -3.31
CA GLU A 21 5.53 -4.01 -3.14
C GLU A 21 4.09 -4.12 -3.66
N ILE A 22 3.23 -3.13 -3.38
CA ILE A 22 1.87 -3.09 -3.92
C ILE A 22 1.88 -3.09 -5.45
N ARG A 23 2.82 -2.36 -6.06
CA ARG A 23 2.96 -2.34 -7.51
C ARG A 23 3.33 -3.72 -8.06
N LYS A 24 4.29 -4.41 -7.44
CA LYS A 24 4.68 -5.78 -7.84
C LYS A 24 3.50 -6.74 -7.72
N VAL A 25 2.78 -6.70 -6.60
CA VAL A 25 1.60 -7.55 -6.37
C VAL A 25 0.51 -7.28 -7.41
N ARG A 26 0.33 -6.02 -7.84
CA ARG A 26 -0.62 -5.69 -8.91
C ARG A 26 -0.20 -6.22 -10.27
N GLU A 27 1.10 -6.23 -10.57
CA GLU A 27 1.64 -6.79 -11.81
C GLU A 27 1.52 -8.33 -11.84
N GLU A 28 1.72 -9.00 -10.70
CA GLU A 28 1.58 -10.46 -10.56
C GLU A 28 0.12 -10.93 -10.45
N HIS A 29 -0.76 -10.11 -9.85
CA HIS A 29 -2.16 -10.42 -9.58
C HIS A 29 -3.10 -9.28 -9.99
N PRO A 30 -3.43 -9.14 -11.29
CA PRO A 30 -4.28 -8.06 -11.81
C PRO A 30 -5.74 -8.11 -11.34
N ILE A 31 -6.13 -9.19 -10.64
CA ILE A 31 -7.50 -9.41 -10.11
C ILE A 31 -7.80 -8.52 -8.91
N ILE A 32 -6.78 -7.92 -8.27
CA ILE A 32 -6.96 -6.96 -7.17
C ILE A 32 -7.41 -5.61 -7.77
N GLY A 33 -8.69 -5.53 -8.12
CA GLY A 33 -9.28 -4.43 -8.88
C GLY A 33 -9.34 -3.07 -8.16
N ALA A 34 -9.24 -3.04 -6.83
CA ALA A 34 -9.16 -1.80 -6.05
C ALA A 34 -8.57 -2.05 -4.66
N LEU A 35 -7.35 -1.56 -4.43
CA LEU A 35 -6.75 -1.42 -3.10
C LEU A 35 -6.89 0.03 -2.67
N SER A 36 -7.58 0.26 -1.55
CA SER A 36 -7.66 1.57 -0.92
C SER A 36 -6.66 1.62 0.23
N LEU A 37 -5.70 2.55 0.16
CA LEU A 37 -4.64 2.70 1.16
C LEU A 37 -4.86 3.98 1.95
N GLU A 38 -4.93 3.84 3.26
CA GLU A 38 -4.89 4.95 4.21
C GLU A 38 -3.56 4.91 4.95
N ILE A 39 -2.75 5.94 4.79
CA ILE A 39 -1.41 6.01 5.38
C ILE A 39 -1.40 7.10 6.44
N ILE A 40 -1.06 6.71 7.67
CA ILE A 40 -0.86 7.61 8.79
C ILE A 40 0.64 7.71 9.00
N VAL A 41 1.21 8.89 8.73
CA VAL A 41 2.63 9.14 9.01
C VAL A 41 2.75 9.79 10.38
N LYS A 42 3.37 9.07 11.31
CA LYS A 42 3.70 9.60 12.63
C LYS A 42 5.15 10.09 12.59
N TYR A 43 5.33 11.38 12.84
CA TYR A 43 6.63 12.03 12.97
C TYR A 43 6.80 12.51 14.41
#